data_AF-A0A0D6ABE6-F1
#
_entry.id   AF-A0A0D6ABE6-F1
#
_cell.length_a   1.000
_cell.length_b   1.000
_cell.length_c   1.000
_cell.angle_alpha   90.00
_cell.angle_beta   90.00
_cell.angle_gamma   90.00
#
_symmetry.space_group_name_H-M   'P 1'
#
loop_
_entity.id
_entity.type
_entity.pdbx_description
1 polymer ?
#
loop_
_entity_poly.entity_id
_entity_poly.type
_entity_poly.pdbx_seq_one_letter_code
_entity_poly.pdbx_strand_id
1 'polypeptide(L)'
;MSGSRANKSGRTAESILQHTLKLQGFSVQSQYKIGHNIYGGMLKIDLFVKDTLNFPDGLAIESKWQDVNGSADEKLPYLVQNIRECYPCPTIVVLQGGGIRQGAIQWIKSQIDDKLIGVYSLEEFISWAMRHLK
;
A
#
# COMPACT_ATOMS: atom_id res chain seq x y z
N MET A 1 15.84 -17.43 -10.11
CA MET A 1 14.85 -17.08 -11.16
C MET A 1 13.47 -16.68 -10.63
N SER A 2 13.00 -17.18 -9.48
CA SER A 2 11.67 -16.85 -8.91
C SER A 2 11.49 -15.36 -8.52
N GLY A 3 12.48 -14.75 -7.85
CA GLY A 3 12.36 -13.37 -7.33
C GLY A 3 12.19 -12.26 -8.40
N SER A 4 12.75 -12.43 -9.60
CA SER A 4 12.61 -11.44 -10.68
C SER A 4 11.17 -11.36 -11.22
N ARG A 5 10.49 -12.52 -11.31
CA ARG A 5 9.08 -12.58 -11.73
C ARG A 5 8.14 -12.00 -10.68
N ALA A 6 8.40 -12.27 -9.40
CA ALA A 6 7.65 -11.68 -8.29
C ALA A 6 7.75 -10.14 -8.31
N ASN A 7 8.97 -9.60 -8.52
CA ASN A 7 9.19 -8.16 -8.62
C ASN A 7 8.46 -7.52 -9.82
N LYS A 8 8.45 -8.20 -10.98
CA LYS A 8 7.72 -7.71 -12.16
C LYS A 8 6.21 -7.64 -11.89
N SER A 9 5.64 -8.68 -11.27
CA SER A 9 4.22 -8.75 -10.95
C SER A 9 3.80 -7.68 -9.94
N GLY A 10 4.62 -7.43 -8.92
CA GLY A 10 4.41 -6.34 -7.97
C GLY A 10 4.40 -4.94 -8.62
N ARG A 11 5.29 -4.68 -9.58
CA ARG A 11 5.28 -3.42 -10.35
C ARG A 11 4.07 -3.28 -11.25
N THR A 12 3.59 -4.38 -11.83
CA THR A 12 2.35 -4.37 -12.62
C THR A 12 1.15 -4.03 -11.75
N ALA A 13 1.05 -4.64 -10.56
CA ALA A 13 0.04 -4.33 -9.54
C ALA A 13 0.02 -2.83 -9.15
N GLU A 14 1.18 -2.26 -8.84
CA GLU A 14 1.35 -0.83 -8.56
C GLU A 14 0.89 0.04 -9.74
N SER A 15 1.26 -0.35 -10.97
CA SER A 15 0.91 0.41 -12.18
C SER A 15 -0.59 0.40 -12.47
N ILE A 16 -1.26 -0.73 -12.23
CA ILE A 16 -2.73 -0.83 -12.36
C ILE A 16 -3.40 0.11 -11.37
N LEU A 17 -3.01 0.07 -10.09
CA LEU A 17 -3.54 0.97 -9.06
C LEU A 17 -3.33 2.44 -9.43
N GLN A 18 -2.11 2.80 -9.84
CA GLN A 18 -1.79 4.16 -10.25
C GLN A 18 -2.67 4.63 -11.42
N HIS A 19 -2.83 3.79 -12.44
CA HIS A 19 -3.62 4.14 -13.61
C HIS A 19 -5.10 4.29 -13.26
N THR A 20 -5.66 3.38 -12.46
CA THR A 20 -7.05 3.46 -11.99
C THR A 20 -7.31 4.76 -11.22
N LEU A 21 -6.44 5.13 -10.29
CA LEU A 21 -6.60 6.38 -9.52
C LEU A 21 -6.50 7.62 -10.41
N LYS A 22 -5.56 7.65 -11.37
CA LYS A 22 -5.43 8.75 -12.34
C LYS A 22 -6.66 8.88 -13.23
N LEU A 23 -7.24 7.76 -13.69
CA LEU A 23 -8.48 7.77 -14.48
C LEU A 23 -9.68 8.33 -13.68
N GLN A 24 -9.67 8.20 -12.36
CA GLN A 24 -10.67 8.80 -11.48
C GLN A 24 -10.40 10.29 -11.17
N GLY A 25 -9.32 10.86 -11.72
CA GLY A 25 -8.97 12.28 -11.56
C GLY A 25 -8.04 12.58 -10.38
N PHE A 26 -7.52 11.58 -9.67
CA PHE A 26 -6.64 11.80 -8.53
C PHE A 26 -5.19 12.13 -8.95
N SER A 27 -4.56 13.04 -8.20
CA SER A 27 -3.15 13.39 -8.33
C SER A 27 -2.28 12.33 -7.63
N VAL A 28 -1.63 11.45 -8.42
CA VAL A 28 -0.88 10.31 -7.86
C VAL A 28 0.58 10.27 -8.33
N GLN A 29 1.51 10.19 -7.38
CA GLN A 29 2.94 9.98 -7.60
C GLN A 29 3.35 8.57 -7.18
N SER A 30 4.16 7.88 -7.98
CA SER A 30 4.71 6.56 -7.63
C SER A 30 6.12 6.66 -7.06
N GLN A 31 6.50 5.68 -6.24
CA GLN A 31 7.84 5.57 -5.65
C GLN A 31 8.29 6.84 -4.90
N TYR A 32 7.35 7.47 -4.20
CA TYR A 32 7.52 8.79 -3.57
C TYR A 32 8.37 8.68 -2.30
N LYS A 33 9.39 9.53 -2.16
CA LYS A 33 10.26 9.53 -0.98
C LYS A 33 9.57 10.27 0.16
N ILE A 34 9.42 9.61 1.32
CA ILE A 34 8.71 10.20 2.47
C ILE A 34 9.55 10.33 3.73
N GLY A 35 10.79 9.84 3.72
CA GLY A 35 11.69 9.99 4.87
C GLY A 35 12.63 8.79 5.01
N HIS A 36 12.84 8.38 6.27
CA HIS A 36 13.67 7.25 6.63
C HIS A 36 12.83 6.19 7.34
N ASN A 37 13.21 4.92 7.17
CA ASN A 37 12.59 3.77 7.82
C ASN A 37 13.09 3.62 9.26
N ILE A 38 12.53 2.65 9.99
CA ILE A 38 12.91 2.33 11.38
C ILE A 38 14.39 1.95 11.57
N TYR A 39 15.11 1.66 10.49
CA TYR A 39 16.55 1.39 10.47
C TYR A 39 17.39 2.57 9.94
N GLY A 40 16.79 3.74 9.71
CA GLY A 40 17.45 4.92 9.17
C GLY A 40 17.72 4.89 7.66
N GLY A 41 17.27 3.86 6.94
CA GLY A 41 17.37 3.78 5.47
C GLY A 41 16.30 4.59 4.76
N MET A 42 16.57 5.06 3.54
CA MET A 42 15.61 5.84 2.76
C MET A 42 14.29 5.08 2.53
N LEU A 43 13.18 5.70 2.87
CA LEU A 43 11.84 5.13 2.71
C LEU A 43 11.13 5.74 1.49
N LYS A 44 10.59 4.86 0.66
CA LYS A 44 9.73 5.19 -0.46
C LYS A 44 8.40 4.47 -0.32
N ILE A 45 7.32 5.18 -0.59
CA ILE A 45 5.98 4.59 -0.69
C ILE A 45 5.67 4.24 -2.13
N ASP A 46 4.89 3.17 -2.31
CA ASP A 46 4.52 2.70 -3.65
C ASP A 46 3.73 3.78 -4.39
N LEU A 47 2.67 4.34 -3.78
CA LEU A 47 1.88 5.44 -4.34
C LEU A 47 1.58 6.50 -3.28
N PHE A 48 1.61 7.77 -3.70
CA PHE A 48 1.22 8.92 -2.89
C PHE A 48 0.10 9.67 -3.61
N VAL A 49 -1.06 9.77 -2.97
CA VAL A 49 -2.20 10.56 -3.46
C VAL A 49 -2.16 11.94 -2.81
N LYS A 50 -2.24 12.97 -3.63
CA LYS A 50 -2.24 14.38 -3.22
C LYS A 50 -3.60 15.02 -3.46
N ASP A 51 -3.78 16.17 -2.81
CA ASP A 51 -4.85 17.12 -3.13
C ASP A 51 -6.26 16.53 -2.95
N THR A 52 -6.43 15.63 -1.98
CA THR A 52 -7.73 15.06 -1.62
C THR A 52 -8.32 15.76 -0.40
N LEU A 53 -9.60 16.09 -0.43
CA LEU A 53 -10.27 16.87 0.62
C LEU A 53 -10.12 16.25 2.02
N ASN A 54 -10.23 14.92 2.10
CA ASN A 54 -10.16 14.17 3.36
C ASN A 54 -8.73 13.89 3.83
N PHE A 55 -7.72 14.09 2.97
CA PHE A 55 -6.30 13.88 3.29
C PHE A 55 -5.48 15.06 2.73
N PRO A 56 -5.55 16.24 3.38
CA PRO A 56 -4.86 17.44 2.90
C PRO A 56 -3.32 17.30 2.92
N ASP A 57 -2.79 16.51 3.86
CA ASP A 57 -1.37 16.19 3.97
C ASP A 57 -0.95 15.00 3.08
N GLY A 58 -1.89 14.51 2.27
CA GLY A 58 -1.73 13.38 1.38
C GLY A 58 -2.05 12.03 2.02
N LEU A 59 -2.13 11.00 1.17
CA LEU A 59 -2.45 9.63 1.53
C LEU A 59 -1.42 8.69 0.90
N ALA A 60 -0.77 7.88 1.72
CA ALA A 60 0.09 6.81 1.26
C ALA A 60 -0.71 5.56 0.90
N ILE A 61 -0.34 4.89 -0.19
CA ILE A 61 -0.88 3.59 -0.57
C ILE A 61 0.29 2.63 -0.81
N GLU A 62 0.27 1.53 -0.08
CA GLU A 62 1.26 0.45 -0.15
C GLU A 62 0.63 -0.75 -0.85
N SER A 63 1.22 -1.20 -1.96
CA SER A 63 0.72 -2.33 -2.73
C SER A 63 1.56 -3.56 -2.44
N LYS A 64 0.92 -4.64 -1.99
CA LYS A 64 1.61 -5.92 -1.74
C LYS A 64 0.93 -7.03 -2.54
N TRP A 65 1.63 -7.47 -3.59
CA TRP A 65 1.21 -8.57 -4.45
C TRP A 65 1.92 -9.87 -4.07
N GLN A 66 1.15 -10.94 -3.86
CA GLN A 66 1.68 -12.31 -3.78
C GLN A 66 0.64 -13.29 -4.33
N ASP A 67 0.95 -13.92 -5.45
CA ASP A 67 0.03 -14.82 -6.15
C ASP A 67 0.13 -16.29 -5.68
N VAL A 68 1.33 -16.70 -5.27
CA VAL A 68 1.62 -18.03 -4.71
C VAL A 68 2.25 -17.89 -3.34
N ASN A 69 2.16 -18.94 -2.52
CA ASN A 69 2.81 -18.95 -1.21
C ASN A 69 4.29 -18.54 -1.32
N GLY A 70 4.68 -17.57 -0.50
CA GLY A 70 5.99 -16.94 -0.50
C GLY A 70 6.18 -16.08 0.74
N SER A 71 7.24 -15.27 0.76
CA SER A 71 7.67 -14.48 1.92
C SER A 71 7.23 -13.01 1.89
N ALA A 72 6.29 -12.61 1.01
CA ALA A 72 5.80 -11.24 1.03
C ALA A 72 5.01 -10.94 2.30
N ASP A 73 4.29 -11.93 2.83
CA ASP A 73 3.54 -11.79 4.08
C ASP A 73 4.45 -11.66 5.31
N GLU A 74 5.62 -12.29 5.29
CA GLU A 74 6.68 -12.12 6.31
C GLU A 74 7.19 -10.68 6.42
N LYS A 75 6.98 -9.83 5.39
CA LYS A 75 7.38 -8.42 5.38
C LYS A 75 6.31 -7.48 5.91
N LEU A 76 5.08 -7.96 6.14
CA LEU A 76 3.99 -7.13 6.63
C LEU A 76 4.28 -6.53 8.02
N PRO A 77 4.92 -7.23 8.98
CA PRO A 77 5.30 -6.62 10.25
C PRO A 77 6.22 -5.41 10.10
N TYR A 78 7.23 -5.53 9.24
CA TYR A 78 8.13 -4.43 8.93
C TYR A 78 7.37 -3.25 8.29
N LEU A 79 6.44 -3.52 7.37
CA LEU A 79 5.61 -2.48 6.75
C LEU A 79 4.77 -1.74 7.79
N VAL A 80 4.03 -2.47 8.64
CA VAL A 80 3.18 -1.89 9.68
C VAL A 80 3.99 -1.03 10.65
N GLN A 81 5.17 -1.52 11.06
CA GLN A 81 6.02 -0.76 11.98
C GLN A 81 6.48 0.57 11.37
N ASN A 82 6.89 0.57 10.10
CA ASN A 82 7.24 1.81 9.42
C ASN A 82 6.05 2.77 9.26
N ILE A 83 4.86 2.26 8.95
CA ILE A 83 3.64 3.09 8.86
C ILE A 83 3.40 3.79 10.20
N ARG A 84 3.46 3.05 11.30
CA ARG A 84 3.23 3.57 12.66
C ARG A 84 4.30 4.58 13.08
N GLU A 85 5.56 4.27 12.89
CA GLU A 85 6.66 5.04 13.48
C GLU A 85 7.20 6.13 12.55
N CYS A 86 7.15 5.92 11.23
CA CYS A 86 7.90 6.73 10.27
C CYS A 86 7.04 7.49 9.26
N TYR A 87 5.83 7.02 8.93
CA TYR A 87 5.05 7.68 7.88
C TYR A 87 4.47 8.99 8.41
N PRO A 88 4.58 10.09 7.61
CA PRO A 88 4.08 11.41 8.02
C PRO A 88 2.59 11.60 7.69
N CYS A 89 1.93 10.63 7.07
CA CYS A 89 0.55 10.71 6.60
C CYS A 89 -0.18 9.37 6.80
N PRO A 90 -1.53 9.38 6.78
CA PRO A 90 -2.32 8.16 6.78
C PRO A 90 -1.96 7.23 5.62
N THR A 91 -2.14 5.93 5.84
CA THR A 91 -1.74 4.89 4.89
C THR A 91 -2.82 3.83 4.72
N ILE A 92 -3.02 3.42 3.48
CA ILE A 92 -3.79 2.24 3.11
C ILE A 92 -2.85 1.17 2.56
N VAL A 93 -3.08 -0.08 2.96
CA VAL A 93 -2.41 -1.24 2.36
C VAL A 93 -3.38 -1.95 1.42
N VAL A 94 -2.98 -2.13 0.16
CA VAL A 94 -3.73 -2.91 -0.82
C VAL A 94 -3.04 -4.25 -1.00
N LEU A 95 -3.72 -5.32 -0.58
CA LEU A 95 -3.28 -6.70 -0.76
C LEU A 95 -3.83 -7.26 -2.07
N GLN A 96 -2.96 -7.91 -2.84
CA GLN A 96 -3.33 -8.45 -4.15
C GLN A 96 -2.71 -9.85 -4.38
N GLY A 97 -3.37 -10.64 -5.22
CA GLY A 97 -3.03 -12.05 -5.45
C GLY A 97 -3.63 -13.00 -4.41
N GLY A 98 -3.61 -14.29 -4.70
CA GLY A 98 -4.22 -15.34 -3.87
C GLY A 98 -3.26 -16.03 -2.88
N GLY A 99 -1.98 -15.66 -2.87
CA GLY A 99 -0.91 -16.39 -2.18
C GLY A 99 -0.55 -15.87 -0.79
N ILE A 100 -1.17 -14.77 -0.32
CA ILE A 100 -0.96 -14.27 1.05
C ILE A 100 -1.74 -15.19 2.00
N ARG A 101 -1.07 -15.67 3.06
CA ARG A 101 -1.68 -16.56 4.05
C ARG A 101 -2.83 -15.85 4.77
N GLN A 102 -3.94 -16.55 4.98
CA GLN A 102 -5.12 -15.97 5.67
C GLN A 102 -4.79 -15.42 7.06
N GLY A 103 -3.94 -16.11 7.83
CA GLY A 103 -3.48 -15.62 9.13
C GLY A 103 -2.73 -14.30 9.03
N ALA A 104 -1.95 -14.06 7.97
CA ALA A 104 -1.26 -12.80 7.76
C ALA A 104 -2.22 -11.67 7.34
N ILE A 105 -3.25 -11.98 6.54
CA ILE A 105 -4.31 -11.03 6.19
C ILE A 105 -5.08 -10.60 7.45
N GLN A 106 -5.48 -11.57 8.28
CA GLN A 106 -6.17 -11.30 9.54
C GLN A 106 -5.29 -10.48 10.49
N TRP A 107 -4.00 -10.84 10.57
CA TRP A 107 -3.03 -10.12 11.39
C TRP A 107 -2.87 -8.66 10.97
N ILE A 108 -2.64 -8.36 9.68
CA ILE A 108 -2.46 -6.96 9.26
C ILE A 108 -3.76 -6.16 9.40
N LYS A 109 -4.93 -6.78 9.16
CA LYS A 109 -6.23 -6.12 9.40
C LYS A 109 -6.44 -5.77 10.88
N SER A 110 -5.91 -6.56 11.81
CA SER A 110 -5.95 -6.23 13.24
C SER A 110 -4.95 -5.13 13.64
N GLN A 111 -4.07 -4.70 12.72
CA GLN A 111 -3.13 -3.60 12.95
C GLN A 111 -3.69 -2.22 12.56
N ILE A 112 -4.92 -2.14 12.04
CA ILE A 112 -5.56 -0.87 11.66
C ILE A 112 -5.65 0.06 12.89
N ASP A 113 -5.22 1.30 12.70
CA ASP A 113 -5.18 2.37 13.70
C ASP A 113 -5.35 3.75 13.03
N ASP A 114 -4.85 4.82 13.66
CA ASP A 114 -4.90 6.18 13.14
C ASP A 114 -3.95 6.44 11.96
N LYS A 115 -2.88 5.64 11.82
CA LYS A 115 -1.94 5.74 10.68
C LYS A 115 -2.19 4.70 9.61
N LEU A 116 -2.42 3.43 9.96
CA LEU A 116 -2.89 2.40 9.05
C LEU A 116 -4.43 2.42 9.02
N ILE A 117 -5.01 3.20 8.12
CA ILE A 117 -6.45 3.49 8.14
C ILE A 117 -7.28 2.48 7.33
N GLY A 118 -6.65 1.53 6.65
CA GLY A 118 -7.36 0.50 5.90
C GLY A 118 -6.45 -0.54 5.27
N VAL A 119 -6.97 -1.76 5.19
CA VAL A 119 -6.35 -2.87 4.46
C VAL A 119 -7.40 -3.50 3.56
N TYR A 120 -7.17 -3.44 2.25
CA TYR A 120 -8.17 -3.78 1.25
C TYR A 120 -7.64 -4.73 0.18
N SER A 121 -8.52 -5.50 -0.44
CA SER A 121 -8.28 -6.00 -1.79
C SER A 121 -8.29 -4.86 -2.83
N LEU A 122 -7.87 -5.11 -4.07
CA LEU A 122 -7.96 -4.10 -5.13
C LEU A 122 -9.41 -3.60 -5.34
N GLU A 123 -10.37 -4.51 -5.37
CA GLU A 123 -11.78 -4.18 -5.57
C GLU A 123 -12.35 -3.38 -4.40
N GLU A 124 -12.07 -3.81 -3.17
CA GLU A 124 -12.45 -3.10 -1.95
C GLU A 124 -11.85 -1.69 -1.93
N PHE A 125 -10.58 -1.55 -2.32
CA PHE A 125 -9.89 -0.28 -2.37
C PHE A 125 -10.51 0.68 -3.40
N ILE A 126 -10.84 0.20 -4.61
CA ILE A 126 -11.48 1.05 -5.63
C ILE A 126 -12.83 1.57 -5.11
N SER A 127 -13.65 0.67 -4.53
CA SER A 127 -14.93 1.06 -3.92
C SER A 127 -14.76 2.06 -2.77
N TRP A 128 -13.73 1.88 -1.94
CA TRP A 128 -13.41 2.82 -0.87
C TRP A 128 -12.96 4.18 -1.42
N ALA A 129 -12.04 4.20 -2.38
CA ALA A 129 -11.47 5.40 -2.96
C ALA A 129 -12.54 6.27 -3.63
N MET A 130 -13.48 5.66 -4.36
CA MET A 130 -14.59 6.38 -4.99
C MET A 130 -15.54 7.06 -3.98
N ARG A 131 -15.60 6.55 -2.74
CA ARG A 131 -16.46 7.09 -1.68
C ARG A 131 -15.76 8.13 -0.80
N HIS A 132 -14.44 8.05 -0.64
CA HIS A 132 -13.70 8.81 0.38
C HIS A 132 -12.61 9.73 -0.17
N LEU A 133 -12.22 9.63 -1.44
CA LEU A 133 -11.21 10.55 -2.01
C LEU A 133 -11.81 11.68 -2.84
N LYS A 134 -13.09 11.56 -3.21
CA LYS A 134 -13.85 12.62 -3.89
C LYS A 134 -14.35 13.68 -2.93
#